data_AF-A0A3D3PQJ2-F1
#
_entry.id   AF-A0A3D3PQJ2-F1
#
_cell.length_a   1.000
_cell.length_b   1.000
_cell.length_c   1.000
_cell.angle_alpha   90.00
_cell.angle_beta   90.00
_cell.angle_gamma   90.00
#
_symmetry.space_group_name_H-M   'P 1'
#
loop_
_entity.id
_entity.type
_entity.pdbx_description
1 polymer ?
#
loop_
_entity_poly.entity_id
_entity_poly.type
_entity_poly.pdbx_seq_one_letter_code
_entity_poly.pdbx_strand_id
1 'polypeptide(L)' 'TVERVCTDLGISTREAIVMGDGANDLKMMAVAGLSVAYRAKPVVRAQAHIALNFVGLDGILALLL' A
#
# COMPACT_ATOMS: atom_id res chain seq x y z
N THR A 1 -8.09 -9.05 6.48
CA THR A 1 -7.53 -7.69 6.56
C THR A 1 -6.03 -7.80 6.72
N VAL A 2 -5.28 -6.72 6.48
CA VAL A 2 -3.84 -6.68 6.75
C VAL A 2 -3.54 -6.99 8.21
N GLU A 3 -4.33 -6.45 9.14
CA GLU A 3 -4.19 -6.73 10.58
C GLU A 3 -4.27 -8.22 10.90
N ARG A 4 -5.24 -8.95 10.31
CA ARG A 4 -5.38 -10.39 10.52
C ARG A 4 -4.16 -11.15 10.00
N VAL A 5 -3.73 -10.87 8.77
CA VAL A 5 -2.59 -11.56 8.15
C VAL A 5 -1.30 -11.26 8.92
N CYS A 6 -1.07 -10.01 9.31
CA CYS A 6 0.07 -9.64 10.13
C CYS A 6 0.05 -10.35 11.48
N THR A 7 -1.12 -10.47 12.12
CA THR A 7 -1.29 -11.24 13.36
C THR A 7 -0.94 -12.72 13.16
N ASP A 8 -1.47 -13.34 12.10
CA ASP A 8 -1.23 -14.74 11.77
C ASP A 8 0.27 -15.02 11.48
N LEU A 9 1.01 -14.01 10.99
CA LEU A 9 2.44 -14.07 10.71
C LEU A 9 3.33 -13.60 11.87
N GLY A 10 2.75 -13.09 12.97
CA GLY A 10 3.51 -12.56 14.11
C GLY A 10 4.29 -11.27 13.82
N ILE A 11 3.85 -10.46 12.85
CA ILE A 11 4.50 -9.20 12.44
C ILE A 11 3.60 -7.99 12.71
N SER A 12 4.19 -6.81 12.79
CA SER A 12 3.43 -5.55 12.85
C SER A 12 2.86 -5.18 11.48
N THR A 13 1.71 -4.51 11.45
CA THR A 13 1.21 -3.88 10.20
C THR A 13 2.17 -2.81 9.68
N ARG A 14 3.03 -2.25 10.54
CA ARG A 14 4.11 -1.34 10.14
C ARG A 14 5.23 -2.01 9.34
N GLU A 15 5.28 -3.34 9.33
CA GLU A 15 6.20 -4.12 8.50
C GLU A 15 5.55 -4.56 7.18
N ALA A 16 4.26 -4.24 6.99
CA ALA A 16 3.53 -4.58 5.79
C ALA A 16 3.61 -3.46 4.74
N ILE A 17 3.73 -3.91 3.48
CA ILE A 17 3.52 -3.08 2.30
C ILE A 17 2.17 -3.44 1.71
N VAL A 18 1.34 -2.43 1.46
CA VAL A 18 0.01 -2.61 0.87
C VAL A 18 -0.11 -1.79 -0.39
N MET A 19 -0.91 -2.27 -1.34
CA MET A 19 -1.16 -1.59 -2.60
C MET A 19 -2.63 -1.63 -2.98
N GLY A 20 -3.13 -0.55 -3.57
CA GLY A 20 -4.50 -0.45 -4.06
C GLY A 20 -4.69 0.72 -5.03
N ASP A 21 -5.83 0.74 -5.70
CA ASP A 21 -6.21 1.76 -6.70
C ASP A 21 -7.49 2.53 -6.29
N GLY A 22 -8.23 2.01 -5.31
CA GLY A 22 -9.56 2.45 -4.93
C GLY A 22 -9.64 3.11 -3.55
N ALA A 23 -10.69 3.90 -3.34
CA ALA A 23 -10.96 4.53 -2.04
C ALA A 23 -11.27 3.49 -0.94
N ASN A 24 -11.69 2.28 -1.31
CA ASN A 24 -11.93 1.18 -0.39
C ASN A 24 -10.65 0.70 0.30
N ASP A 25 -9.49 0.94 -0.33
CA ASP A 25 -8.19 0.54 0.19
C ASP A 25 -7.64 1.51 1.24
N LEU A 26 -8.22 2.72 1.35
CA LEU A 26 -7.71 3.77 2.25
C LEU A 26 -7.59 3.31 3.71
N LYS A 27 -8.54 2.52 4.19
CA LYS A 27 -8.48 1.95 5.56
C LYS A 27 -7.30 0.99 5.72
N MET A 28 -7.00 0.20 4.68
CA MET A 28 -5.86 -0.70 4.67
C MET A 28 -4.54 0.07 4.53
N MET A 29 -4.51 1.12 3.70
CA MET A 29 -3.35 1.99 3.50
C MET A 29 -2.96 2.76 4.77
N ALA A 30 -3.95 3.17 5.57
CA ALA A 30 -3.73 3.95 6.79
C ALA A 30 -3.04 3.16 7.92
N VAL A 31 -3.11 1.82 7.91
CA VAL A 31 -2.52 0.97 8.97
C VAL A 31 -1.18 0.34 8.58
N ALA A 32 -0.83 0.39 7.29
CA ALA A 32 0.38 -0.23 6.76
C ALA A 32 1.61 0.67 6.93
N GLY A 33 2.79 0.06 7.05
CA GLY A 33 4.06 0.79 7.11
C GLY A 33 4.40 1.50 5.80
N LEU A 34 4.08 0.87 4.67
CA LEU A 34 4.16 1.48 3.35
C LEU A 34 2.88 1.20 2.58
N SER A 35 2.36 2.23 1.91
CA SER A 35 1.16 2.14 1.10
C SER A 35 1.42 2.72 -0.28
N VAL A 36 1.01 1.97 -1.31
CA VAL A 36 1.27 2.32 -2.71
C VAL A 36 -0.06 2.45 -3.44
N ALA A 37 -0.28 3.61 -4.03
CA ALA A 37 -1.38 3.88 -4.94
C ALA A 37 -0.97 3.46 -6.36
N TYR A 38 -1.57 2.40 -6.91
CA TYR A 38 -1.28 1.95 -8.28
C TYR A 38 -2.34 2.46 -9.24
N ARG A 39 -1.95 3.36 -10.16
CA ARG A 39 -2.85 4.01 -11.14
C ARG A 39 -4.18 4.50 -10.52
N ALA A 40 -4.09 4.97 -9.27
CA ALA A 40 -5.24 5.22 -8.42
C ALA A 40 -5.89 6.58 -8.68
N LYS A 41 -7.14 6.74 -8.23
CA LYS A 41 -7.86 8.03 -8.25
C LYS A 41 -7.12 9.10 -7.41
N PRO A 42 -7.29 10.41 -7.70
CA PRO A 42 -6.65 11.50 -6.95
C PRO A 42 -6.76 11.38 -5.42
N VAL A 43 -7.95 11.01 -4.92
CA VAL A 43 -8.21 10.84 -3.49
C VAL A 43 -7.36 9.76 -2.82
N VAL A 44 -7.02 8.70 -3.56
CA VAL A 44 -6.20 7.58 -3.07
C VAL A 44 -4.73 7.98 -3.12
N ARG A 45 -4.30 8.62 -4.21
CA ARG A 45 -2.93 9.12 -4.37
C ARG A 45 -2.54 10.14 -3.29
N ALA A 46 -3.48 10.96 -2.86
CA ALA A 46 -3.26 11.95 -1.81
C ALA A 46 -3.09 11.34 -0.40
N GLN A 47 -3.47 10.07 -0.22
CA GLN A 47 -3.46 9.38 1.08
C GLN A 47 -2.50 8.19 1.13
N ALA A 48 -1.99 7.74 -0.01
CA ALA A 48 -0.93 6.75 -0.08
C ALA A 48 0.45 7.40 0.12
N HIS A 49 1.41 6.64 0.64
CA HIS A 49 2.80 7.12 0.77
C HIS A 49 3.44 7.36 -0.60
N ILE A 50 3.17 6.49 -1.57
CA ILE A 50 3.76 6.54 -2.93
C ILE A 50 2.66 6.27 -3.97
N ALA A 51 2.78 6.87 -5.15
CA ALA A 51 1.88 6.60 -6.27
C ALA A 51 2.65 6.15 -7.54
N LEU A 52 2.33 4.97 -8.05
CA LEU A 52 2.84 4.44 -9.30
C LEU A 52 1.82 4.74 -10.42
N ASN A 53 2.03 5.85 -11.13
CA ASN A 53 1.11 6.31 -12.17
C ASN A 53 1.52 5.89 -13.59
N PHE A 54 2.84 5.78 -13.84
CA PHE A 54 3.40 5.65 -15.19
C PHE A 54 4.27 4.41 -15.39
N VAL A 55 4.46 3.62 -14.34
CA VAL A 55 5.24 2.38 -14.36
C VAL A 55 4.33 1.18 -14.10
N GLY A 56 4.84 -0.02 -14.37
CA GLY A 56 4.16 -1.26 -13.99
C GLY A 56 4.25 -1.51 -12.48
N LEU A 57 3.65 -2.63 -12.08
CA LEU A 57 3.64 -3.06 -10.68
C LEU A 57 5.05 -3.36 -10.15
N ASP A 58 5.94 -3.78 -11.03
CA ASP A 58 7.37 -3.99 -10.83
C ASP A 58 8.12 -2.74 -10.36
N GLY A 59 7.55 -1.54 -10.55
CA GLY A 59 8.07 -0.30 -9.97
C GLY A 59 8.23 -0.35 -8.45
N ILE A 60 7.50 -1.24 -7.76
CA ILE A 60 7.69 -1.46 -6.32
C ILE A 60 9.06 -2.01 -5.96
N LEU A 61 9.71 -2.76 -6.85
CA LEU A 61 11.02 -3.37 -6.57
C LEU A 61 12.10 -2.30 -6.38
N ALA A 62 11.99 -1.18 -7.09
CA ALA A 62 12.89 -0.04 -6.92
C ALA A 62 12.74 0.67 -5.56
N LEU A 63 11.68 0.36 -4.78
CA LEU A 63 11.46 0.92 -3.43
C LEU A 63 12.04 0.02 -2.33
N LEU A 64 12.46 -1.20 -2.67
CA LEU A 64 12.98 -2.20 -1.73
C LEU A 64 14.50 -2.39 -1.81
N LEU A 65 15.13 -1.71 -2.77
CA LEU A 65 16.58 -1.65 -2.97
C LEU A 65 17.14 -0.42 -2.25
#